data_AF-A0A9W2Y7W6-F1
#
_entry.id   AF-A0A9W2Y7W6-F1
#
_cell.length_a   1.000
_cell.length_b   1.000
_cell.length_c   1.000
_cell.angle_alpha   90.00
_cell.angle_beta   90.00
_cell.angle_gamma   90.00
#
_symmetry.space_group_name_H-M   'P 1'
#
loop_
_entity.id
_entity.type
_entity.pdbx_description
1 polymer ?
#
loop_
_entity_poly.entity_id
_entity_poly.type
_entity_poly.pdbx_seq_one_letter_code
_entity_poly.pdbx_strand_id
1 'polypeptide(L)'
;MLCCGFPSDSPEQYFRFYFNQTGGVKILSGLKSFSKVENELEEQRRPSLLDVVVLQDHVALQRESLIRVQADRSDLRRCLRNMEQKLQHEIQDRRDISSDLSRQYKTMQTELTHKVKRLEEEVSQLKEELALCQEELRKEKREREELEEEKDAAICDLQLKLDNMETDYEKILHETLDSLTSQLSVARQGWEDRSTSLHENYKQALSEFGLNALDV
;
A
#
# COMPACT_ATOMS: atom_id res chain seq x y z
N MET A 1 92.72 27.94 105.87
CA MET A 1 93.69 26.85 106.09
C MET A 1 93.01 25.57 105.60
N LEU A 2 93.44 25.04 104.46
CA LEU A 2 94.33 23.87 104.36
C LEU A 2 93.71 22.65 105.08
N CYS A 3 93.53 21.47 104.50
CA CYS A 3 93.86 20.90 103.20
C CYS A 3 93.40 19.43 103.22
N CYS A 4 93.20 18.82 102.03
CA CYS A 4 93.33 17.38 101.73
C CYS A 4 92.28 16.42 102.34
N GLY A 5 91.84 15.32 101.72
CA GLY A 5 92.24 14.61 100.51
C GLY A 5 91.62 13.19 100.54
N PHE A 6 91.16 12.71 99.38
CA PHE A 6 90.60 11.40 98.95
C PHE A 6 91.32 10.14 99.50
N PRO A 7 90.78 8.87 99.44
CA PRO A 7 90.14 8.22 98.25
C PRO A 7 88.97 7.20 98.53
N SER A 8 88.00 7.04 97.61
CA SER A 8 87.81 5.96 96.58
C SER A 8 87.62 4.52 97.09
N ASP A 9 86.43 3.93 96.89
CA ASP A 9 86.23 2.49 96.55
C ASP A 9 84.78 2.17 96.09
N SER A 10 84.67 1.32 95.05
CA SER A 10 83.45 0.89 94.32
C SER A 10 82.59 -0.14 95.10
N PRO A 11 81.25 -0.04 95.10
CA PRO A 11 80.37 -0.94 95.86
C PRO A 11 79.87 -2.17 95.08
N GLU A 12 80.72 -2.82 94.27
CA GLU A 12 80.38 -4.12 93.63
C GLU A 12 80.68 -5.35 94.52
N GLN A 13 81.13 -5.15 95.76
CA GLN A 13 81.42 -6.25 96.69
C GLN A 13 80.55 -6.26 97.95
N TYR A 14 79.73 -5.23 98.18
CA TYR A 14 78.87 -5.15 99.36
C TYR A 14 77.56 -5.96 99.24
N PHE A 15 77.14 -6.33 98.04
CA PHE A 15 75.93 -7.15 97.84
C PHE A 15 76.15 -8.65 98.04
N ARG A 16 77.40 -9.10 98.19
CA ARG A 16 77.76 -10.52 98.38
C ARG A 16 77.94 -10.95 99.84
N PHE A 17 77.79 -10.03 100.81
CA PHE A 17 78.00 -10.31 102.25
C PHE A 17 76.70 -10.35 103.08
N TYR A 18 75.58 -9.80 102.61
CA TYR A 18 74.26 -9.99 103.23
C TYR A 18 73.50 -11.25 102.74
N PHE A 19 74.23 -12.21 102.17
CA PHE A 19 73.67 -13.45 101.63
C PHE A 19 73.83 -14.68 102.56
N ASN A 20 74.30 -14.53 103.81
CA ASN A 20 74.51 -15.69 104.70
C ASN A 20 74.31 -15.40 106.20
N GLN A 21 73.05 -15.31 106.65
CA GLN A 21 72.59 -15.78 107.97
C GLN A 21 71.10 -15.48 108.20
N THR A 22 70.24 -16.13 107.42
CA THR A 22 68.86 -16.53 107.78
C THR A 22 68.20 -17.17 106.55
N GLY A 23 68.05 -18.50 106.52
CA GLY A 23 66.98 -19.14 105.75
C GLY A 23 67.14 -19.31 104.22
N GLY A 24 68.34 -19.66 103.72
CA GLY A 24 68.56 -20.00 102.29
C GLY A 24 67.83 -21.26 101.76
N VAL A 25 67.24 -22.09 102.64
CA VAL A 25 66.39 -23.23 102.24
C VAL A 25 64.92 -22.83 102.00
N LYS A 26 64.50 -21.63 102.45
CA LYS A 26 63.14 -21.10 102.20
C LYS A 26 63.00 -20.31 100.90
N ILE A 27 64.09 -19.72 100.39
CA ILE A 27 64.05 -18.90 99.17
C ILE A 27 64.20 -19.76 97.90
N LEU A 28 65.05 -20.80 97.92
CA LEU A 28 65.14 -21.77 96.82
C LEU A 28 63.93 -22.73 96.76
N SER A 29 63.34 -23.10 97.91
CA SER A 29 62.07 -23.83 97.93
C SER A 29 60.91 -22.94 97.50
N GLY A 30 60.92 -21.66 97.89
CA GLY A 30 59.97 -20.64 97.46
C GLY A 30 60.03 -20.33 95.96
N LEU A 31 61.21 -20.17 95.37
CA LEU A 31 61.37 -19.95 93.92
C LEU A 31 61.09 -21.22 93.11
N LYS A 32 61.44 -22.41 93.60
CA LYS A 32 61.10 -23.68 92.94
C LYS A 32 59.60 -23.99 93.07
N SER A 33 58.96 -23.63 94.18
CA SER A 33 57.51 -23.69 94.33
C SER A 33 56.81 -22.63 93.47
N PHE A 34 57.38 -21.42 93.34
CA PHE A 34 56.82 -20.34 92.53
C PHE A 34 56.92 -20.67 91.04
N SER A 35 58.07 -21.15 90.56
CA SER A 35 58.26 -21.64 89.18
C SER A 35 57.37 -22.85 88.87
N LYS A 36 57.17 -23.76 89.82
CA LYS A 36 56.25 -24.89 89.64
C LYS A 36 54.79 -24.43 89.60
N VAL A 37 54.40 -23.50 90.46
CA VAL A 37 53.08 -22.85 90.46
C VAL A 37 52.88 -22.02 89.19
N GLU A 38 53.90 -21.33 88.69
CA GLU A 38 53.85 -20.55 87.45
C GLU A 38 53.75 -21.45 86.22
N ASN A 39 54.47 -22.57 86.18
CA ASN A 39 54.31 -23.59 85.14
C ASN A 39 52.95 -24.31 85.25
N GLU A 40 52.46 -24.65 86.43
CA GLU A 40 51.12 -25.22 86.62
C GLU A 40 50.03 -24.21 86.23
N LEU A 41 50.21 -22.92 86.52
CA LEU A 41 49.31 -21.84 86.09
C LEU A 41 49.40 -21.58 84.59
N GLU A 42 50.58 -21.66 83.99
CA GLU A 42 50.75 -21.62 82.53
C GLU A 42 50.09 -22.83 81.87
N GLU A 43 50.30 -24.03 82.39
CA GLU A 43 49.74 -25.28 81.89
C GLU A 43 48.21 -25.30 82.06
N GLN A 44 47.69 -24.64 83.10
CA GLN A 44 46.26 -24.38 83.27
C GLN A 44 45.72 -23.26 82.36
N ARG A 45 46.55 -22.28 81.96
CA ARG A 45 46.19 -21.18 81.04
C ARG A 45 46.30 -21.55 79.56
N ARG A 46 47.18 -22.49 79.19
CA ARG A 46 47.43 -22.93 77.80
C ARG A 46 46.17 -23.46 77.09
N PRO A 47 45.34 -24.33 77.70
CA PRO A 47 44.06 -24.74 77.11
C PRO A 47 43.15 -23.54 76.83
N SER A 48 43.04 -22.61 77.77
CA SER A 48 42.22 -21.41 77.62
C SER A 48 42.73 -20.47 76.51
N LEU A 49 44.05 -20.36 76.32
CA LEU A 49 44.64 -19.59 75.22
C LEU A 49 44.39 -20.25 73.86
N LEU A 50 44.49 -21.57 73.77
CA LEU A 50 44.17 -22.32 72.56
C LEU A 50 42.69 -22.16 72.19
N ASP A 51 41.79 -22.24 73.16
CA ASP A 51 40.36 -22.00 72.97
C ASP A 51 40.10 -20.59 72.42
N VAL A 52 40.80 -19.57 72.94
CA VAL A 52 40.69 -18.19 72.41
C VAL A 52 41.11 -18.12 70.94
N VAL A 53 42.20 -18.77 70.55
CA VAL A 53 42.67 -18.79 69.15
C VAL A 53 41.69 -19.52 68.24
N VAL A 54 41.19 -20.69 68.65
CA VAL A 54 40.19 -21.46 67.88
C VAL A 54 38.90 -20.66 67.71
N LEU A 55 38.45 -19.97 68.76
CA LEU A 55 37.28 -19.10 68.68
C LEU A 55 37.53 -17.89 67.76
N GLN A 56 38.73 -17.30 67.78
CA GLN A 56 39.11 -16.23 66.86
C GLN A 56 39.09 -16.69 65.40
N ASP A 57 39.66 -17.86 65.10
CA ASP A 57 39.64 -18.44 63.77
C ASP A 57 38.20 -18.78 63.31
N HIS A 58 37.36 -19.31 64.19
CA HIS A 58 35.96 -19.56 63.89
C HIS A 58 35.21 -18.26 63.55
N VAL A 59 35.44 -17.19 64.34
CA VAL A 59 34.89 -15.86 64.07
C VAL A 59 35.43 -15.30 62.74
N ALA A 60 36.70 -15.51 62.41
CA ALA A 60 37.29 -15.07 61.15
C ALA A 60 36.65 -15.79 59.95
N LEU A 61 36.50 -17.11 60.01
CA LEU A 61 35.82 -17.91 58.98
C LEU A 61 34.35 -17.50 58.81
N GLN A 62 33.64 -17.27 59.91
CA GLN A 62 32.25 -16.78 59.87
C GLN A 62 32.17 -15.40 59.21
N ARG A 63 33.10 -14.49 59.50
CA ARG A 63 33.15 -13.15 58.88
C ARG A 63 33.43 -13.23 57.38
N GLU A 64 34.40 -14.03 56.96
CA GLU A 64 34.71 -14.21 55.54
C GLU A 64 33.52 -14.82 54.78
N SER A 65 32.87 -15.83 55.37
CA SER A 65 31.63 -16.41 54.84
C SER A 65 30.52 -15.37 54.71
N LEU A 66 30.29 -14.55 55.75
CA LEU A 66 29.30 -13.48 55.73
C LEU A 66 29.59 -12.44 54.64
N ILE A 67 30.85 -12.03 54.47
CA ILE A 67 31.29 -11.09 53.43
C ILE A 67 31.02 -11.67 52.03
N ARG A 68 31.37 -12.94 51.80
CA ARG A 68 31.09 -13.64 50.52
C ARG A 68 29.59 -13.67 50.22
N VAL A 69 28.78 -14.14 51.17
CA VAL A 69 27.32 -14.19 51.01
C VAL A 69 26.74 -12.79 50.76
N GLN A 70 27.28 -11.76 51.41
CA GLN A 70 26.85 -10.37 51.19
C GLN A 70 27.23 -9.86 49.79
N ALA A 71 28.42 -10.19 49.30
CA ALA A 71 28.85 -9.88 47.93
C ALA A 71 27.95 -10.58 46.90
N ASP A 72 27.76 -11.90 47.03
CA ASP A 72 26.89 -12.69 46.15
C ASP A 72 25.45 -12.15 46.16
N ARG A 73 24.93 -11.78 47.34
CA ARG A 73 23.61 -11.15 47.46
C ARG A 73 23.56 -9.81 46.73
N SER A 74 24.60 -9.00 46.82
CA SER A 74 24.67 -7.70 46.16
C SER A 74 24.73 -7.84 44.64
N ASP A 75 25.47 -8.84 44.14
CA ASP A 75 25.58 -9.17 42.73
C ASP A 75 24.27 -9.72 42.18
N LEU A 76 23.63 -10.66 42.88
CA LEU A 76 22.33 -11.19 42.50
C LEU A 76 21.29 -10.07 42.43
N ARG A 77 21.27 -9.16 43.42
CA ARG A 77 20.39 -7.99 43.42
C ARG A 77 20.66 -7.06 42.23
N ARG A 78 21.91 -6.86 41.85
CA ARG A 78 22.29 -6.09 40.65
C ARG A 78 21.81 -6.78 39.37
N CYS A 79 22.05 -8.09 39.25
CA CYS A 79 21.60 -8.88 38.11
C CYS A 79 20.07 -8.86 37.96
N LEU A 80 19.32 -9.01 39.06
CA LEU A 80 17.86 -8.94 39.06
C LEU A 80 17.37 -7.59 38.55
N ARG A 81 17.91 -6.47 39.06
CA ARG A 81 17.56 -5.13 38.56
C ARG A 81 17.85 -4.95 37.08
N ASN A 82 18.99 -5.44 36.61
CA ASN A 82 19.36 -5.36 35.19
C ASN A 82 18.39 -6.16 34.31
N MET A 83 17.98 -7.36 34.74
CA MET A 83 17.02 -8.18 34.00
C MET A 83 15.61 -7.56 34.02
N GLU A 84 15.20 -6.99 35.14
CA GLU A 84 13.93 -6.27 35.26
C GLU A 84 13.89 -5.05 34.32
N GLN A 85 14.98 -4.28 34.26
CA GLN A 85 15.11 -3.17 33.31
C GLN A 85 15.02 -3.62 31.85
N LYS A 86 15.71 -4.71 31.49
CA LYS A 86 15.63 -5.30 30.14
C LYS A 86 14.21 -5.75 29.81
N LEU A 87 13.53 -6.41 30.74
CA LEU A 87 12.16 -6.84 30.55
C LEU A 87 11.21 -5.66 30.35
N GLN A 88 11.36 -4.59 31.14
CA GLN A 88 10.56 -3.37 30.97
C GLN A 88 10.81 -2.71 29.61
N HIS A 89 12.07 -2.67 29.17
CA HIS A 89 12.41 -2.15 27.84
C HIS A 89 11.77 -2.99 26.72
N GLU A 90 11.89 -4.31 26.77
CA GLU A 90 11.26 -5.21 25.79
C GLU A 90 9.73 -5.08 25.76
N ILE A 91 9.08 -4.92 26.92
CA ILE A 91 7.64 -4.67 27.00
C ILE A 91 7.29 -3.34 26.34
N GLN A 92 8.09 -2.30 26.59
CA GLN A 92 7.87 -0.99 26.00
C GLN A 92 8.05 -1.02 24.48
N ASP A 93 9.14 -1.62 24.00
CA ASP A 93 9.43 -1.74 22.57
C ASP A 93 8.32 -2.52 21.85
N ARG A 94 7.84 -3.62 22.44
CA ARG A 94 6.71 -4.38 21.90
C ARG A 94 5.42 -3.55 21.84
N ARG A 95 5.16 -2.71 22.83
CA ARG A 95 3.99 -1.81 22.83
C ARG A 95 4.12 -0.76 21.74
N ASP A 96 5.29 -0.18 21.56
CA ASP A 96 5.54 0.84 20.55
C ASP A 96 5.40 0.26 19.13
N ILE A 97 5.99 -0.92 18.88
CA ILE A 97 5.82 -1.66 17.63
C ILE A 97 4.34 -1.99 17.39
N SER A 98 3.62 -2.49 18.41
CA SER A 98 2.21 -2.85 18.27
C SER A 98 1.33 -1.63 17.98
N SER A 99 1.61 -0.49 18.61
CA SER A 99 0.94 0.79 18.36
C SER A 99 1.21 1.27 16.92
N ASP A 100 2.45 1.20 16.46
CA ASP A 100 2.83 1.60 15.11
C ASP A 100 2.18 0.73 14.03
N LEU A 101 2.18 -0.58 14.21
CA LEU A 101 1.48 -1.51 13.31
C LEU A 101 -0.03 -1.24 13.28
N SER A 102 -0.63 -0.98 14.45
CA SER A 102 -2.05 -0.65 14.54
C SER A 102 -2.38 0.66 13.81
N ARG A 103 -1.51 1.66 13.91
CA ARG A 103 -1.63 2.93 13.19
C ARG A 103 -1.52 2.71 11.67
N GLN A 104 -0.49 2.01 11.22
CA GLN A 104 -0.29 1.71 9.79
C GLN A 104 -1.46 0.94 9.20
N TYR A 105 -1.95 -0.08 9.92
CA TYR A 105 -3.11 -0.85 9.49
C TYR A 105 -4.34 0.04 9.30
N LYS A 106 -4.62 0.93 10.27
CA LYS A 106 -5.75 1.86 10.17
C LYS A 106 -5.58 2.84 9.01
N THR A 107 -4.40 3.39 8.81
CA THR A 107 -4.10 4.28 7.67
C THR A 107 -4.37 3.55 6.35
N MET A 108 -3.77 2.38 6.16
CA MET A 108 -3.96 1.57 4.95
C MET A 108 -5.43 1.19 4.74
N GLN A 109 -6.14 0.81 5.80
CA GLN A 109 -7.57 0.48 5.75
C GLN A 109 -8.39 1.68 5.28
N THR A 110 -8.13 2.88 5.81
CA THR A 110 -8.83 4.10 5.39
C THR A 110 -8.52 4.46 3.94
N GLU A 111 -7.27 4.38 3.51
CA GLU A 111 -6.86 4.68 2.13
C GLU A 111 -7.51 3.72 1.12
N LEU A 112 -7.49 2.42 1.41
CA LEU A 112 -8.14 1.43 0.55
C LEU A 112 -9.65 1.61 0.52
N THR A 113 -10.28 1.91 1.66
CA THR A 113 -11.72 2.19 1.73
C THR A 113 -12.09 3.41 0.90
N HIS A 114 -11.30 4.49 0.98
CA HIS A 114 -11.51 5.68 0.15
C HIS A 114 -11.31 5.38 -1.33
N LYS A 115 -10.30 4.59 -1.69
CA LYS A 115 -10.05 4.20 -3.09
C LYS A 115 -11.19 3.36 -3.65
N VAL A 116 -11.72 2.41 -2.87
CA VAL A 116 -12.87 1.60 -3.28
C VAL A 116 -14.09 2.48 -3.52
N LYS A 117 -14.44 3.35 -2.56
CA LYS A 117 -15.58 4.27 -2.71
C LYS A 117 -15.46 5.16 -3.94
N ARG A 118 -14.29 5.76 -4.17
CA ARG A 118 -14.07 6.61 -5.34
C ARG A 118 -14.24 5.81 -6.65
N LEU A 119 -13.69 4.60 -6.73
CA LEU A 119 -13.84 3.76 -7.91
C LEU A 119 -15.30 3.31 -8.11
N GLU A 120 -16.05 3.04 -7.05
CA GLU A 120 -17.48 2.72 -7.12
C GLU A 120 -18.30 3.91 -7.63
N GLU A 121 -17.96 5.13 -7.21
CA GLU A 121 -18.57 6.38 -7.71
C GLU A 121 -18.24 6.61 -9.19
N GLU A 122 -16.96 6.50 -9.59
CA GLU A 122 -16.53 6.62 -11.00
C GLU A 122 -17.23 5.59 -11.90
N VAL A 123 -17.32 4.32 -11.46
CA VAL A 123 -18.03 3.27 -12.21
C VAL A 123 -19.52 3.58 -12.34
N SER A 124 -20.12 4.16 -11.31
CA SER A 124 -21.54 4.52 -11.35
C SER A 124 -21.80 5.68 -12.32
N GLN A 125 -20.95 6.72 -12.29
CA GLN A 125 -21.01 7.86 -13.21
C GLN A 125 -20.83 7.43 -14.67
N LEU A 126 -19.78 6.63 -14.95
CA LEU A 126 -19.52 6.14 -16.30
C LEU A 126 -20.67 5.27 -16.86
N LYS A 127 -21.35 4.51 -15.99
CA LYS A 127 -22.53 3.74 -16.40
C LYS A 127 -23.71 4.64 -16.77
N GLU A 128 -23.91 5.73 -16.03
CA GLU A 128 -24.95 6.71 -16.32
C GLU A 128 -24.66 7.46 -17.63
N GLU A 129 -23.43 7.95 -17.81
CA GLU A 129 -22.99 8.59 -19.06
C GLU A 129 -23.13 7.65 -20.26
N LEU A 130 -22.76 6.38 -20.10
CA LEU A 130 -22.94 5.38 -21.14
C LEU A 130 -24.42 5.16 -21.48
N ALA A 131 -25.30 5.10 -20.47
CA ALA A 131 -26.73 4.94 -20.69
C ALA A 131 -27.34 6.14 -21.45
N LEU A 132 -26.96 7.36 -21.07
CA LEU A 132 -27.38 8.60 -21.75
C LEU A 132 -26.91 8.62 -23.21
N CYS A 133 -25.62 8.36 -23.46
CA CYS A 133 -25.07 8.33 -24.81
C CYS A 133 -25.73 7.27 -25.69
N GLN A 134 -26.03 6.10 -25.13
CA GLN A 134 -26.74 5.05 -25.86
C GLN A 134 -28.18 5.46 -26.20
N GLU A 135 -28.88 6.17 -25.31
CA GLU A 135 -30.23 6.65 -25.58
C GLU A 135 -30.23 7.74 -26.65
N GLU A 136 -29.32 8.71 -26.56
CA GLU A 136 -29.14 9.75 -27.59
C GLU A 136 -28.81 9.13 -28.95
N LEU A 137 -27.92 8.14 -29.00
CA LEU A 137 -27.60 7.44 -30.24
C LEU A 137 -28.81 6.69 -30.82
N ARG A 138 -29.63 6.05 -29.97
CA ARG A 138 -30.86 5.38 -30.42
C ARG A 138 -31.89 6.38 -30.94
N LYS A 139 -32.01 7.53 -30.29
CA LYS A 139 -32.90 8.61 -30.71
C LYS A 139 -32.46 9.15 -32.08
N GLU A 140 -31.19 9.51 -32.22
CA GLU A 140 -30.63 10.04 -33.48
C GLU A 140 -30.80 9.06 -34.63
N LYS A 141 -30.58 7.76 -34.39
CA LYS A 141 -30.80 6.72 -35.41
C LYS A 141 -32.25 6.64 -35.87
N ARG A 142 -33.21 6.70 -34.93
CA ARG A 142 -34.64 6.71 -35.26
C ARG A 142 -35.02 7.94 -36.06
N GLU A 143 -34.59 9.12 -35.61
CA GLU A 143 -34.87 10.39 -36.31
C GLU A 143 -34.27 10.39 -37.72
N ARG A 144 -33.08 9.81 -37.90
CA ARG A 144 -32.47 9.64 -39.22
C ARG A 144 -33.26 8.67 -40.10
N GLU A 145 -33.67 7.52 -39.57
CA GLU A 145 -34.47 6.52 -40.30
C GLU A 145 -35.81 7.11 -40.74
N GLU A 146 -36.53 7.80 -39.84
CA GLU A 146 -37.79 8.50 -40.15
C GLU A 146 -37.60 9.53 -41.28
N LEU A 147 -36.54 10.34 -41.21
CA LEU A 147 -36.23 11.35 -42.22
C LEU A 147 -35.80 10.74 -43.57
N GLU A 148 -35.17 9.57 -43.55
CA GLU A 148 -34.83 8.80 -44.76
C GLU A 148 -36.10 8.26 -45.43
N GLU A 149 -37.03 7.68 -44.65
CA GLU A 149 -38.33 7.22 -45.15
C GLU A 149 -39.18 8.36 -45.74
N GLU A 150 -39.21 9.53 -45.09
CA GLU A 150 -39.90 10.72 -45.61
C GLU A 150 -39.32 11.19 -46.95
N LYS A 151 -37.99 11.17 -47.07
CA LYS A 151 -37.32 11.55 -48.32
C LYS A 151 -37.60 10.55 -49.43
N ASP A 152 -37.56 9.25 -49.15
CA ASP A 152 -37.84 8.21 -50.12
C ASP A 152 -39.30 8.26 -50.58
N ALA A 153 -40.24 8.55 -49.67
CA ALA A 153 -41.64 8.78 -50.02
C ALA A 153 -41.81 10.00 -50.95
N ALA A 154 -41.12 11.11 -50.66
CA ALA A 154 -41.14 12.29 -51.52
C ALA A 154 -40.52 12.04 -52.90
N ILE A 155 -39.43 11.26 -52.97
CA ILE A 155 -38.81 10.86 -54.24
C ILE A 155 -39.80 10.01 -55.05
N CYS A 156 -40.44 9.01 -54.44
CA CYS A 156 -41.43 8.17 -55.10
C CYS A 156 -42.60 8.99 -55.66
N ASP A 157 -43.15 9.94 -54.89
CA ASP A 157 -44.24 10.81 -55.33
C ASP A 157 -43.83 11.70 -56.53
N LEU A 158 -42.62 12.25 -56.49
CA LEU A 158 -42.09 13.05 -57.60
C LEU A 158 -41.84 12.21 -58.86
N GLN A 159 -41.32 10.99 -58.71
CA GLN A 159 -41.13 10.07 -59.83
C GLN A 159 -42.48 9.72 -60.48
N LEU A 160 -43.49 9.37 -59.68
CA LEU A 160 -44.83 9.08 -60.18
C LEU A 160 -45.43 10.28 -60.95
N LYS A 161 -45.23 11.50 -60.44
CA LYS A 161 -45.68 12.73 -61.14
C LYS A 161 -44.96 12.92 -62.47
N LEU A 162 -43.64 12.67 -62.52
CA LEU A 162 -42.87 12.75 -63.76
C LEU A 162 -43.37 11.71 -64.78
N ASP A 163 -43.55 10.46 -64.37
CA ASP A 163 -44.03 9.38 -65.25
C ASP A 163 -45.43 9.68 -65.82
N ASN A 164 -46.33 10.22 -64.99
CA ASN A 164 -47.66 10.64 -65.43
C ASN A 164 -47.58 11.79 -66.44
N MET A 165 -46.75 12.80 -66.16
CA MET A 165 -46.54 13.93 -67.07
C MET A 165 -45.91 13.49 -68.40
N GLU A 166 -44.95 12.58 -68.36
CA GLU A 166 -44.32 11.99 -69.55
C GLU A 166 -45.37 11.28 -70.41
N THR A 167 -46.19 10.42 -69.80
CA THR A 167 -47.28 9.71 -70.48
C THR A 167 -48.30 10.67 -71.10
N ASP A 168 -48.68 11.73 -70.38
CA ASP A 168 -49.60 12.75 -70.90
C ASP A 168 -49.00 13.52 -72.09
N TYR A 169 -47.71 13.86 -72.04
CA TYR A 169 -47.02 14.52 -73.15
C TYR A 169 -46.89 13.61 -74.37
N GLU A 170 -46.53 12.34 -74.18
CA GLU A 170 -46.50 11.34 -75.26
C GLU A 170 -47.86 11.22 -75.94
N LYS A 171 -48.94 11.15 -75.15
CA LYS A 171 -50.31 11.08 -75.68
C LYS A 171 -50.66 12.30 -76.52
N ILE A 172 -50.41 13.51 -76.04
CA ILE A 172 -50.68 14.75 -76.78
C ILE A 172 -49.88 14.78 -78.09
N LEU A 173 -48.61 14.37 -78.06
CA LEU A 173 -47.75 14.30 -79.24
C LEU A 173 -48.31 13.31 -80.27
N HIS A 174 -48.68 12.11 -79.84
CA HIS A 174 -49.27 11.08 -80.71
C HIS A 174 -50.59 11.55 -81.32
N GLU A 175 -51.52 12.07 -80.51
CA GLU A 175 -52.80 12.61 -81.00
C GLU A 175 -52.62 13.73 -82.03
N THR A 176 -51.62 14.60 -81.82
CA THR A 176 -51.30 15.68 -82.75
C THR A 176 -50.73 15.15 -84.07
N LEU A 177 -49.79 14.20 -84.01
CA LEU A 177 -49.21 13.58 -85.19
C LEU A 177 -50.23 12.78 -85.99
N ASP A 178 -51.12 12.05 -85.33
CA ASP A 178 -52.21 11.30 -85.97
C ASP A 178 -53.19 12.24 -86.65
N SER A 179 -53.53 13.38 -86.01
CA SER A 179 -54.37 14.42 -86.60
C SER A 179 -53.73 15.01 -87.87
N LEU A 180 -52.44 15.38 -87.81
CA LEU A 180 -51.71 15.90 -88.96
C LEU A 180 -51.63 14.88 -90.11
N THR A 181 -51.40 13.60 -89.77
CA THR A 181 -51.34 12.51 -90.76
C THR A 181 -52.71 12.28 -91.42
N SER A 182 -53.79 12.34 -90.64
CA SER A 182 -55.16 12.28 -91.15
C SER A 182 -55.49 13.46 -92.07
N GLN A 183 -55.08 14.67 -91.72
CA GLN A 183 -55.25 15.84 -92.58
C GLN A 183 -54.47 15.71 -93.90
N LEU A 184 -53.24 15.21 -93.84
CA LEU A 184 -52.42 14.96 -95.03
C LEU A 184 -53.03 13.88 -95.94
N SER A 185 -53.58 12.80 -95.37
CA SER A 185 -54.23 11.74 -96.16
C SER A 185 -55.51 12.24 -96.82
N VAL A 186 -56.34 13.02 -96.11
CA VAL A 186 -57.54 13.66 -96.68
C VAL A 186 -57.17 14.64 -97.78
N ALA A 187 -56.17 15.49 -97.55
CA ALA A 187 -55.70 16.42 -98.58
C ALA A 187 -55.22 15.65 -99.82
N ARG A 188 -54.35 14.64 -99.64
CA ARG A 188 -53.83 13.80 -100.71
C ARG A 188 -54.95 13.12 -101.51
N GLN A 189 -55.93 12.50 -100.84
CA GLN A 189 -57.08 11.90 -101.51
C GLN A 189 -57.84 12.95 -102.34
N GLY A 190 -58.07 14.15 -101.80
CA GLY A 190 -58.70 15.23 -102.53
C GLY A 190 -57.92 15.70 -103.77
N TRP A 191 -56.58 15.64 -103.76
CA TRP A 191 -55.75 15.90 -104.95
C TRP A 191 -55.86 14.76 -105.97
N GLU A 192 -55.82 13.51 -105.52
CA GLU A 192 -55.97 12.33 -106.37
C GLU A 192 -57.35 12.32 -107.05
N ASP A 193 -58.43 12.57 -106.31
CA ASP A 193 -59.81 12.64 -106.83
C ASP A 193 -60.00 13.77 -107.85
N ARG A 194 -59.41 14.95 -107.60
CA ARG A 194 -59.43 16.05 -108.57
C ARG A 194 -58.63 15.69 -109.83
N SER A 195 -57.48 15.02 -109.66
CA SER A 195 -56.65 14.59 -110.78
C SER A 195 -57.35 13.54 -111.65
N THR A 196 -58.03 12.56 -111.03
CA THR A 196 -58.80 11.54 -111.75
C THR A 196 -60.01 12.16 -112.45
N SER A 197 -60.77 13.01 -111.76
CA SER A 197 -61.90 13.74 -112.37
C SER A 197 -61.45 14.61 -113.55
N LEU A 198 -60.32 15.32 -113.41
CA LEU A 198 -59.74 16.10 -114.50
C LEU A 198 -59.37 15.20 -115.70
N HIS A 199 -58.73 14.06 -115.45
CA HIS A 199 -58.35 13.11 -116.48
C HIS A 199 -59.58 12.51 -117.19
N GLU A 200 -60.63 12.17 -116.45
CA GLU A 200 -61.91 11.70 -116.99
C GLU A 200 -62.58 12.77 -117.86
N ASN A 201 -62.65 14.02 -117.38
CA ASN A 201 -63.20 15.13 -118.15
C ASN A 201 -62.47 15.34 -119.48
N TYR A 202 -61.13 15.31 -119.47
CA TYR A 202 -60.34 15.41 -120.70
C TYR A 202 -60.55 14.22 -121.63
N LYS A 203 -60.61 13.00 -121.10
CA LYS A 203 -60.90 11.80 -121.89
C LYS A 203 -62.27 11.89 -122.55
N GLN A 204 -63.28 12.38 -121.84
CA GLN A 204 -64.62 12.59 -122.39
C GLN A 204 -64.62 13.67 -123.48
N ALA A 205 -63.99 14.82 -123.25
CA ALA A 205 -63.87 15.88 -124.25
C ALA A 205 -63.18 15.38 -125.53
N LEU A 206 -62.07 14.64 -125.43
CA LEU A 206 -61.39 14.04 -126.59
C LEU A 206 -62.29 13.06 -127.35
N SER A 207 -63.10 12.27 -126.63
CA SER A 207 -64.07 11.36 -127.24
C SER A 207 -65.16 12.11 -128.01
N GLU A 208 -65.63 13.26 -127.51
CA GLU A 208 -66.59 14.13 -128.19
C GLU A 208 -66.03 14.70 -129.51
N PHE A 209 -64.72 14.89 -129.61
CA PHE A 209 -64.04 15.30 -130.85
C PHE A 209 -63.65 14.13 -131.79
N GLY A 210 -64.01 12.89 -131.46
CA GLY A 210 -63.77 11.70 -132.31
C GLY A 210 -62.33 11.16 -132.26
N LEU A 211 -61.53 11.58 -131.27
CA LEU A 211 -60.16 11.10 -131.04
C LEU A 211 -60.16 10.11 -129.87
N ASN A 212 -59.88 8.84 -130.15
CA ASN A 212 -59.76 7.83 -129.09
C ASN A 212 -58.43 8.00 -128.35
N ALA A 213 -58.51 8.12 -127.02
CA ALA A 213 -57.36 8.32 -126.13
C ALA A 213 -56.39 7.10 -126.02
N LEU A 214 -56.53 6.08 -126.87
CA LEU A 214 -55.63 4.92 -126.94
C LEU A 214 -54.69 4.95 -128.16
N ASP A 215 -54.85 5.93 -129.06
CA ASP A 215 -54.04 6.11 -130.28
C ASP A 215 -52.92 7.18 -130.12
N VAL A 216 -52.63 7.62 -128.88
CA VAL A 216 -51.49 8.49 -128.52
C VAL A 216 -50.74 7.92 -127.33
#